data_AF-A0AAE0WUH9-F1
#
_entry.id   AF-A0AAE0WUH9-F1
#
_cell.length_a   1.000
_cell.length_b   1.000
_cell.length_c   1.000
_cell.angle_alpha   90.00
_cell.angle_beta   90.00
_cell.angle_gamma   90.00
#
_symmetry.space_group_name_H-M   'P 1'
#
loop_
_entity.id
_entity.type
_entity.pdbx_description
1 polymer ?
#
loop_
_entity_poly.entity_id
_entity_poly.type
_entity_poly.pdbx_seq_one_letter_code
_entity_poly.pdbx_strand_id
1 'polypeptide(L)'
;MSHLTPLVLERVSLDGAVQYVLKQDSGPSAVIFCGTKGDLIEQLTPRTTENRPANKATNDHEADVPLSTTEPAQTQQWWAVPTLQLLANSRYKKVVFCPDITHLRAYLATYRLDPVHHPLGSTSNGSLAILNPVNLHRQTSAFSAQGLNRTLSAAVEAAHRAGSRLVIAECTQPLPPIPDADVGTERPHDEGDFADRNEPALTGGPWEEEVSILNVTTKSFGVGERGWVGRTVKLRAIVSRWCTFDDLSKPVG
;
A
#
# COMPACT_ATOMS: atom_id res chain seq x y z
N MET A 1 11.38 18.03 -19.11
CA MET A 1 10.91 18.57 -17.80
C MET A 1 10.13 17.52 -16.98
N SER A 2 10.50 16.24 -16.95
CA SER A 2 9.59 15.15 -16.48
C SER A 2 10.14 14.19 -15.42
N HIS A 3 11.33 14.40 -14.84
CA HIS A 3 11.93 13.40 -13.92
C HIS A 3 11.46 13.49 -12.45
N LEU A 4 10.62 14.48 -12.10
CA LEU A 4 10.14 14.71 -10.72
C LEU A 4 8.65 14.48 -10.53
N THR A 5 7.94 13.96 -11.55
CA THR A 5 6.50 13.69 -11.44
C THR A 5 6.25 12.65 -10.35
N PRO A 6 5.43 12.96 -9.34
CA PRO A 6 5.06 11.99 -8.31
C PRO A 6 4.38 10.76 -8.91
N LEU A 7 4.80 9.58 -8.47
CA LEU A 7 4.35 8.30 -9.01
C LEU A 7 3.65 7.46 -7.94
N VAL A 8 2.57 6.78 -8.31
CA VAL A 8 2.01 5.66 -7.56
C VAL A 8 2.35 4.35 -8.26
N LEU A 9 2.92 3.40 -7.52
CA LEU A 9 3.06 2.02 -7.97
C LEU A 9 1.74 1.28 -7.73
N GLU A 10 1.07 0.93 -8.82
CA GLU A 10 -0.17 0.17 -8.80
C GLU A 10 0.13 -1.33 -8.70
N ARG A 11 -0.67 -2.05 -7.90
CA ARG A 11 -0.62 -3.52 -7.74
C ARG A 11 0.79 -4.06 -7.45
N VAL A 12 1.53 -3.40 -6.56
CA VAL A 12 2.88 -3.82 -6.17
C VAL A 12 2.84 -4.53 -4.81
N SER A 13 3.56 -5.64 -4.69
CA SER A 13 3.83 -6.27 -3.40
C SER A 13 4.92 -5.49 -2.63
N LEU A 14 5.06 -5.74 -1.33
CA LEU A 14 6.06 -5.05 -0.53
C LEU A 14 7.49 -5.34 -1.02
N ASP A 15 7.77 -6.59 -1.37
CA ASP A 15 9.05 -7.00 -1.95
C ASP A 15 9.28 -6.33 -3.32
N GLY A 16 8.26 -6.26 -4.17
CA GLY A 16 8.34 -5.58 -5.46
C GLY A 16 8.60 -4.08 -5.34
N ALA A 17 7.98 -3.41 -4.36
CA ALA A 17 8.18 -1.99 -4.10
C ALA A 17 9.61 -1.72 -3.60
N VAL A 18 10.12 -2.55 -2.68
CA VAL A 18 11.49 -2.46 -2.18
C VAL A 18 12.50 -2.70 -3.32
N GLN A 19 12.28 -3.73 -4.15
CA GLN A 19 13.11 -3.97 -5.33
C GLN A 19 13.13 -2.78 -6.28
N TYR A 20 11.96 -2.20 -6.57
CA TYR A 20 11.84 -1.03 -7.44
C TYR A 20 12.70 0.13 -6.94
N VAL A 21 12.66 0.43 -5.64
CA VAL A 21 13.47 1.50 -5.05
C VAL A 21 14.97 1.17 -5.07
N LEU A 22 15.36 -0.08 -4.83
CA LEU A 22 16.76 -0.49 -4.87
C LEU A 22 17.36 -0.52 -6.28
N LYS A 23 16.53 -0.79 -7.30
CA LYS A 23 16.92 -0.79 -8.72
C LYS A 23 17.04 0.61 -9.31
N GLN A 24 16.37 1.62 -8.74
CA GLN A 24 16.58 3.01 -9.15
C GLN A 24 18.05 3.42 -8.97
N ASP A 25 18.51 4.31 -9.86
CA ASP A 25 19.88 4.82 -9.91
C ASP A 25 20.46 5.24 -8.54
N SER A 26 21.78 5.37 -8.51
CA SER A 26 22.63 5.57 -7.32
C SER A 26 22.37 6.86 -6.53
N GLY A 27 21.33 7.62 -6.84
CA GLY A 27 20.93 8.79 -6.06
C GLY A 27 20.50 8.39 -4.64
N PRO A 28 20.67 9.32 -3.67
CA PRO A 28 20.19 9.10 -2.31
C PRO A 28 18.67 8.93 -2.33
N SER A 29 18.15 7.90 -1.65
CA SER A 29 16.72 7.71 -1.50
C SER A 29 16.33 7.52 -0.05
N ALA A 30 15.18 8.07 0.33
CA ALA A 30 14.54 7.74 1.59
C ALA A 30 13.32 6.84 1.32
N VAL A 31 13.21 5.75 2.06
CA VAL A 31 12.06 4.84 2.06
C VAL A 31 11.37 4.99 3.39
N ILE A 32 10.22 5.63 3.39
CA ILE A 32 9.33 5.69 4.53
C ILE A 32 8.42 4.47 4.49
N PHE A 33 8.49 3.64 5.52
CA PHE A 33 7.52 2.59 5.77
C PHE A 33 6.50 3.08 6.80
N CYS A 34 5.23 3.14 6.41
CA CYS A 34 4.13 3.53 7.27
C CYS A 34 3.68 2.35 8.17
N GLY A 35 4.47 2.13 9.22
CA GLY A 35 4.30 1.10 10.23
C GLY A 35 5.54 1.02 11.12
N THR A 36 5.60 0.00 11.97
CA THR A 36 6.77 -0.28 12.79
C THR A 36 7.82 -1.09 12.02
N LYS A 37 9.04 -1.16 12.55
CA LYS A 37 10.07 -2.08 12.06
C LYS A 37 9.62 -3.54 12.17
N GLY A 38 8.87 -3.89 13.21
CA GLY A 38 8.31 -5.23 13.40
C GLY A 38 7.39 -5.61 12.26
N ASP A 39 6.46 -4.72 11.91
CA ASP A 39 5.48 -4.95 10.84
C ASP A 39 6.16 -5.13 9.48
N LEU A 40 7.24 -4.37 9.20
CA LEU A 40 8.02 -4.53 7.97
C LEU A 40 8.69 -5.91 7.92
N ILE A 41 9.34 -6.33 9.01
CA ILE A 41 10.02 -7.63 9.09
C ILE A 41 9.00 -8.76 8.95
N GLU A 42 7.86 -8.65 9.62
CA GLU A 42 6.78 -9.63 9.53
C GLU A 42 6.23 -9.75 8.10
N GLN A 43 5.99 -8.62 7.42
CA GLN A 43 5.48 -8.61 6.04
C GLN A 43 6.51 -9.11 5.00
N LEU A 44 7.81 -8.94 5.27
CA LEU A 44 8.89 -9.46 4.42
C LEU A 44 9.27 -10.92 4.73
N THR A 45 8.91 -11.42 5.91
CA THR A 45 9.20 -12.81 6.26
C THR A 45 8.23 -13.71 5.50
N PRO A 46 8.73 -14.68 4.72
CA PRO A 46 7.86 -15.60 4.02
C PRO A 46 7.01 -16.35 5.04
N ARG A 47 5.69 -16.27 4.88
CA ARG A 47 4.77 -17.08 5.67
C ARG A 47 4.96 -18.53 5.22
N THR A 48 5.79 -19.27 5.94
CA THR A 48 5.91 -20.72 5.78
C THR A 48 4.50 -21.27 5.91
N THR A 49 4.00 -21.95 4.87
CA THR A 49 2.71 -22.62 4.89
C THR A 49 2.78 -23.83 5.82
N GLU A 50 2.86 -23.61 7.13
CA GLU A 50 2.54 -24.60 8.16
C GLU A 50 1.07 -24.44 8.54
N ASN A 51 0.19 -25.05 7.73
CA ASN A 51 -1.08 -25.64 8.15
C ASN A 51 -1.90 -26.00 6.90
N ARG A 52 -1.51 -27.08 6.22
CA ARG A 52 -2.48 -27.93 5.54
C ARG A 52 -2.82 -29.05 6.52
N PRO A 53 -4.02 -29.10 7.13
CA PRO A 53 -4.40 -30.28 7.87
C PRO A 53 -4.35 -31.46 6.92
N ALA A 54 -3.60 -32.49 7.34
CA ALA A 54 -3.50 -33.76 6.64
C ALA A 54 -4.87 -34.43 6.64
N ASN A 55 -5.70 -34.14 5.64
CA ASN A 55 -6.80 -35.02 5.29
C ASN A 55 -6.18 -36.29 4.68
N LYS A 56 -6.07 -37.30 5.54
CA LYS A 56 -5.67 -38.66 5.22
C LYS A 56 -6.64 -39.25 4.20
N ALA A 57 -6.04 -39.91 3.22
CA ALA A 57 -6.62 -40.51 2.03
C ALA A 57 -7.77 -41.51 2.28
N THR A 58 -8.70 -41.57 1.33
CA THR A 58 -8.99 -42.80 0.56
C THR A 58 -9.85 -42.47 -0.66
N ASN A 59 -9.26 -42.51 -1.86
CA ASN A 59 -9.62 -43.46 -2.91
C ASN A 59 -8.96 -43.08 -4.24
N ASP A 60 -8.49 -44.14 -4.88
CA ASP A 60 -7.70 -44.18 -6.10
C ASP A 60 -8.49 -43.68 -7.31
N HIS A 61 -7.83 -42.91 -8.18
CA HIS A 61 -7.95 -43.04 -9.64
C HIS A 61 -6.83 -42.24 -10.33
N GLU A 62 -5.97 -42.97 -11.03
CA GLU A 62 -5.08 -42.47 -12.08
C GLU A 62 -5.90 -41.82 -13.20
N ALA A 63 -5.61 -40.55 -13.51
CA ALA A 63 -5.72 -40.00 -14.86
C ALA A 63 -4.96 -38.67 -14.93
N ASP A 64 -4.12 -38.56 -15.97
CA ASP A 64 -3.31 -37.43 -16.38
C ASP A 64 -3.94 -36.04 -16.15
N VAL A 65 -3.23 -35.17 -15.44
CA VAL A 65 -3.46 -33.72 -15.46
C VAL A 65 -2.11 -33.00 -15.63
N PRO A 66 -1.98 -32.04 -16.57
CA PRO A 66 -0.68 -31.50 -16.96
C PRO A 66 -0.05 -30.65 -15.87
N LEU A 67 1.28 -30.73 -15.82
CA LEU A 67 2.23 -29.90 -15.09
C LEU A 67 1.82 -28.41 -15.11
N SER A 68 1.05 -28.00 -14.10
CA SER A 68 0.84 -26.59 -13.83
C SER A 68 2.15 -26.04 -13.27
N THR A 69 2.80 -25.22 -14.08
CA THR A 69 4.04 -24.51 -13.75
C THR A 69 3.80 -23.68 -12.50
N THR A 70 4.21 -24.23 -11.36
CA THR A 70 4.18 -23.57 -10.06
C THR A 70 5.21 -22.44 -10.09
N GLU A 71 4.79 -21.22 -10.41
CA GLU A 71 5.52 -20.00 -10.04
C GLU A 71 5.16 -19.59 -8.60
N PRO A 72 5.89 -20.08 -7.59
CA PRO A 72 6.09 -19.26 -6.38
C PRO A 72 7.56 -19.20 -5.91
N ALA A 73 8.54 -19.57 -6.74
CA ALA A 73 9.95 -19.64 -6.31
C ALA A 73 10.76 -18.35 -6.54
N GLN A 74 10.36 -17.46 -7.47
CA GLN A 74 11.25 -16.38 -7.92
C GLN A 74 11.34 -15.19 -6.94
N THR A 75 10.27 -14.84 -6.23
CA THR A 75 10.26 -13.71 -5.28
C THR A 75 11.01 -13.98 -3.98
N GLN A 76 11.20 -15.25 -3.58
CA GLN A 76 12.03 -15.59 -2.41
C GLN A 76 13.54 -15.55 -2.70
N GLN A 77 13.97 -15.71 -3.95
CA GLN A 77 15.39 -15.89 -4.28
C GLN A 77 16.19 -14.58 -4.41
N TRP A 78 15.55 -13.45 -4.71
CA TRP A 78 16.30 -12.24 -5.11
C TRP A 78 17.12 -11.58 -3.97
N TRP A 79 16.61 -11.60 -2.74
CA TRP A 79 17.31 -11.09 -1.55
C TRP A 79 18.23 -12.13 -0.91
N ALA A 80 18.06 -13.42 -1.22
CA ALA A 80 18.97 -14.48 -0.82
C ALA A 80 20.30 -14.44 -1.60
N VAL A 81 20.28 -13.89 -2.82
CA VAL A 81 21.47 -13.66 -3.65
C VAL A 81 21.51 -12.22 -4.15
N PRO A 82 21.79 -11.23 -3.26
CA PRO A 82 21.82 -9.83 -3.67
C PRO A 82 23.01 -9.58 -4.60
N THR A 83 22.78 -8.89 -5.72
CA THR A 83 23.88 -8.52 -6.62
C THR A 83 24.78 -7.46 -5.97
N LEU A 84 26.06 -7.40 -6.38
CA LEU A 84 26.98 -6.35 -5.92
C LEU A 84 26.42 -4.95 -6.19
N GLN A 85 25.70 -4.78 -7.31
CA GLN A 85 25.01 -3.53 -7.64
C GLN A 85 23.90 -3.21 -6.64
N LEU A 86 23.08 -4.19 -6.25
CA LEU A 86 22.02 -4.00 -5.25
C LEU A 86 22.60 -3.60 -3.89
N LEU A 87 23.69 -4.26 -3.48
CA LEU A 87 24.42 -3.94 -2.24
C LEU A 87 25.11 -2.57 -2.29
N ALA A 88 25.63 -2.17 -3.46
CA ALA A 88 26.19 -0.84 -3.65
C ALA A 88 25.10 0.23 -3.57
N ASN A 89 23.96 0.00 -4.24
CA ASN A 89 22.82 0.92 -4.25
C ASN A 89 22.19 1.07 -2.85
N SER A 90 22.10 -0.02 -2.08
CA SER A 90 21.47 0.00 -0.75
C SER A 90 22.16 0.94 0.24
N ARG A 91 23.47 1.19 0.08
CA ARG A 91 24.24 2.15 0.91
C ARG A 91 23.73 3.58 0.84
N TYR A 92 23.00 3.91 -0.23
CA TYR A 92 22.42 5.23 -0.45
C TYR A 92 20.91 5.26 -0.17
N LYS A 93 20.33 4.16 0.34
CA LYS A 93 18.91 4.07 0.68
C LYS A 93 18.73 4.12 2.20
N LYS A 94 18.10 5.18 2.68
CA LYS A 94 17.73 5.37 4.08
C LYS A 94 16.32 4.83 4.32
N VAL A 95 16.13 3.95 5.29
CA VAL A 95 14.80 3.47 5.68
C VAL A 95 14.34 4.21 6.94
N VAL A 96 13.08 4.64 6.96
CA VAL A 96 12.43 5.36 8.06
C VAL A 96 11.10 4.70 8.39
N PHE A 97 10.81 4.56 9.67
CA PHE A 97 9.57 3.95 10.16
C PHE A 97 8.66 5.02 10.75
N CYS A 98 7.43 5.07 10.28
CA CYS A 98 6.41 6.00 10.77
C CYS A 98 5.20 5.18 11.26
N PRO A 99 5.13 4.87 12.57
CA PRO A 99 4.09 3.98 13.12
C PRO A 99 2.69 4.62 13.13
N ASP A 100 2.60 5.94 13.05
CA ASP A 100 1.32 6.66 12.96
C ASP A 100 1.44 7.90 12.04
N ILE A 101 0.28 8.53 11.77
CA ILE A 101 0.17 9.70 10.90
C ILE A 101 0.97 10.90 11.45
N THR A 102 1.08 11.04 12.77
CA THR A 102 1.81 12.13 13.41
C THR A 102 3.30 12.02 13.11
N HIS A 103 3.88 10.83 13.26
CA HIS A 103 5.26 10.55 12.90
C HIS A 103 5.51 10.79 11.41
N LEU A 104 4.62 10.31 10.55
CA LEU A 104 4.73 10.52 9.11
C LEU A 104 4.74 12.02 8.76
N ARG A 105 3.78 12.79 9.28
CA ARG A 105 3.68 14.22 8.98
C ARG A 105 4.83 15.03 9.56
N ALA A 106 5.28 14.70 10.77
CA ALA A 106 6.44 15.34 11.38
C ALA A 106 7.72 15.08 10.57
N TYR A 107 7.90 13.83 10.10
CA TYR A 107 9.03 13.49 9.24
C TYR A 107 8.96 14.23 7.91
N LEU A 108 7.81 14.25 7.23
CA LEU A 108 7.64 14.98 5.97
C LEU A 108 7.89 16.49 6.13
N ALA A 109 7.47 17.09 7.23
CA ALA A 109 7.67 18.52 7.49
C ALA A 109 9.16 18.90 7.58
N THR A 110 10.00 17.99 8.09
CA THR A 110 11.44 18.19 8.29
C THR A 110 12.30 17.49 7.24
N TYR A 111 11.68 16.76 6.32
CA TYR A 111 12.39 15.96 5.32
C TYR A 111 13.31 16.84 4.46
N ARG A 112 14.55 16.36 4.35
CA ARG A 112 15.58 16.89 3.48
C ARG A 112 16.38 15.72 2.93
N LEU A 113 16.81 15.84 1.69
CA LEU A 113 17.72 14.89 1.10
C LEU A 113 19.12 15.13 1.67
N ASP A 114 19.78 14.07 2.13
CA ASP A 114 21.09 14.18 2.77
C ASP A 114 22.19 14.26 1.69
N PRO A 115 22.89 15.41 1.55
CA PRO A 115 23.85 15.61 0.46
C PRO A 115 25.12 14.76 0.61
N VAL A 116 25.40 14.24 1.82
CA VAL A 116 26.58 13.40 2.10
C VAL A 116 26.53 12.06 1.35
N HIS A 117 25.32 11.61 1.00
CA HIS A 117 25.10 10.35 0.29
C HIS A 117 24.97 10.55 -1.23
N HIS A 118 25.34 11.70 -1.77
CA HIS A 118 25.36 11.92 -3.20
C HIS A 118 26.66 11.34 -3.78
N PRO A 119 26.61 10.32 -4.65
CA PRO A 119 27.82 9.85 -5.33
C PRO A 119 28.44 11.01 -6.11
N LEU A 120 29.74 11.23 -5.96
CA LEU A 120 30.50 12.22 -6.74
C LEU A 120 30.22 12.01 -8.24
N GLY A 121 29.55 12.98 -8.88
CA GLY A 121 29.20 12.93 -10.30
C GLY A 121 27.79 12.41 -10.63
N SER A 122 26.96 12.08 -9.64
CA SER A 122 25.56 11.72 -9.89
C SER A 122 24.75 12.96 -10.29
N THR A 123 24.12 12.94 -11.45
CA THR A 123 23.15 13.97 -11.88
C THR A 123 21.71 13.56 -11.55
N SER A 124 21.52 12.40 -10.92
CA SER A 124 20.19 11.86 -10.62
C SER A 124 19.59 12.53 -9.37
N ASN A 125 18.34 12.94 -9.51
CA ASN A 125 17.52 13.40 -8.41
C ASN A 125 17.30 12.25 -7.43
N GLY A 126 17.37 12.52 -6.13
CA GLY A 126 17.03 11.52 -5.12
C GLY A 126 15.58 11.06 -5.22
N SER A 127 15.20 10.02 -4.49
CA SER A 127 13.79 9.60 -4.41
C SER A 127 13.28 9.50 -2.98
N LEU A 128 12.02 9.89 -2.79
CA LEU A 128 11.27 9.71 -1.55
C LEU A 128 10.18 8.68 -1.82
N ALA A 129 10.35 7.47 -1.30
CA ALA A 129 9.34 6.42 -1.38
C ALA A 129 8.51 6.38 -0.10
N ILE A 130 7.19 6.28 -0.19
CA ILE A 130 6.28 6.13 0.95
C ILE A 130 5.45 4.86 0.73
N LEU A 131 5.63 3.89 1.63
CA LEU A 131 5.00 2.58 1.57
C LEU A 131 3.88 2.48 2.61
N ASN A 132 2.72 2.00 2.19
CA ASN A 132 1.51 1.79 2.98
C ASN A 132 0.88 3.05 3.63
N PRO A 133 0.88 4.24 2.99
CA PRO A 133 0.29 5.42 3.60
C PRO A 133 -1.23 5.33 3.78
N VAL A 134 -1.95 4.56 2.96
CA VAL A 134 -3.40 4.38 3.11
C VAL A 134 -3.68 3.50 4.33
N ASN A 135 -2.98 2.37 4.48
CA ASN A 135 -3.13 1.49 5.64
C ASN A 135 -2.92 2.24 6.96
N LEU A 136 -1.95 3.16 7.02
CA LEU A 136 -1.70 4.02 8.18
C LEU A 136 -2.92 4.87 8.58
N HIS A 137 -3.77 5.24 7.61
CA HIS A 137 -4.95 6.06 7.90
C HIS A 137 -6.15 5.24 8.35
N ARG A 138 -6.29 3.98 7.90
CA ARG A 138 -7.50 3.15 8.05
C ARG A 138 -8.09 3.13 9.46
N GLN A 139 -7.25 3.00 10.47
CA GLN A 139 -7.67 2.88 11.87
C GLN A 139 -7.81 4.24 12.58
N THR A 140 -7.89 5.34 11.82
CA THR A 140 -7.93 6.70 12.36
C THR A 140 -9.11 7.48 11.80
N SER A 141 -9.54 8.53 12.51
CA SER A 141 -10.53 9.50 12.00
C SER A 141 -10.02 10.32 10.81
N ALA A 142 -8.75 10.20 10.45
CA ALA A 142 -8.17 10.79 9.26
C ALA A 142 -8.29 9.88 8.02
N PHE A 143 -8.94 8.71 8.12
CA PHE A 143 -9.33 7.91 6.96
C PHE A 143 -10.49 8.56 6.19
N SER A 144 -10.16 9.62 5.47
CA SER A 144 -11.08 10.40 4.65
C SER A 144 -10.31 11.07 3.52
N ALA A 145 -11.02 11.56 2.51
CA ALA A 145 -10.41 12.34 1.43
C ALA A 145 -9.64 13.55 1.96
N GLN A 146 -10.17 14.24 2.98
CA GLN A 146 -9.53 15.40 3.59
C GLN A 146 -8.26 15.01 4.37
N GLY A 147 -8.32 13.92 5.13
CA GLY A 147 -7.18 13.43 5.91
C GLY A 147 -6.03 12.96 5.02
N LEU A 148 -6.35 12.18 3.99
CA LEU A 148 -5.40 11.67 3.01
C LEU A 148 -4.81 12.81 2.16
N ASN A 149 -5.63 13.75 1.66
CA ASN A 149 -5.12 14.89 0.90
C ASN A 149 -4.10 15.72 1.70
N ARG A 150 -4.31 15.91 3.01
CA ARG A 150 -3.34 16.63 3.85
C ARG A 150 -2.00 15.91 3.89
N THR A 151 -2.01 14.59 4.04
CA THR A 151 -0.78 13.80 4.09
C THR A 151 -0.09 13.74 2.72
N LEU A 152 -0.85 13.56 1.63
CA LEU A 152 -0.33 13.55 0.26
C LEU A 152 0.26 14.90 -0.14
N SER A 153 -0.42 16.00 0.19
CA SER A 153 0.08 17.35 -0.05
C SER A 153 1.42 17.58 0.67
N ALA A 154 1.53 17.14 1.93
CA ALA A 154 2.78 17.24 2.69
C ALA A 154 3.90 16.37 2.05
N ALA A 155 3.55 15.19 1.52
CA ALA A 155 4.52 14.33 0.84
C ALA A 155 5.03 14.94 -0.47
N VAL A 156 4.13 15.50 -1.29
CA VAL A 156 4.48 16.19 -2.53
C VAL A 156 5.35 17.41 -2.23
N GLU A 157 4.96 18.22 -1.25
CA GLU A 157 5.73 19.39 -0.84
C GLU A 157 7.12 19.00 -0.33
N ALA A 158 7.22 17.97 0.52
CA ALA A 158 8.49 17.46 1.03
C ALA A 158 9.41 16.97 -0.09
N ALA A 159 8.89 16.18 -1.03
CA ALA A 159 9.65 15.70 -2.18
C ALA A 159 10.11 16.85 -3.08
N HIS A 160 9.21 17.78 -3.40
CA HIS A 160 9.52 18.95 -4.22
C HIS A 160 10.60 19.83 -3.58
N ARG A 161 10.47 20.14 -2.28
CA ARG A 161 11.44 20.92 -1.51
C ARG A 161 12.83 20.27 -1.48
N ALA A 162 12.88 18.95 -1.45
CA ALA A 162 14.12 18.19 -1.43
C ALA A 162 14.71 17.94 -2.84
N GLY A 163 14.03 18.34 -3.91
CA GLY A 163 14.40 17.99 -5.29
C GLY A 163 14.34 16.48 -5.56
N SER A 164 13.53 15.75 -4.79
CA SER A 164 13.39 14.30 -4.88
C SER A 164 12.16 13.92 -5.70
N ARG A 165 12.23 12.79 -6.41
CA ARG A 165 11.05 12.15 -7.01
C ARG A 165 10.23 11.45 -5.93
N LEU A 166 8.94 11.76 -5.84
CA LEU A 166 8.02 11.07 -4.94
C LEU A 166 7.52 9.76 -5.57
N VAL A 167 7.58 8.66 -4.81
CA VAL A 167 7.01 7.36 -5.16
C VAL A 167 6.11 6.91 -4.01
N ILE A 168 4.89 6.48 -4.31
CA ILE A 168 3.93 6.00 -3.31
C ILE A 168 3.52 4.58 -3.70
N ALA A 169 3.43 3.69 -2.73
CA ALA A 169 2.92 2.33 -2.94
C ALA A 169 2.06 1.89 -1.77
N GLU A 170 0.96 1.22 -2.06
CA GLU A 170 0.12 0.55 -1.07
C GLU A 170 0.26 -0.96 -1.32
N CYS A 171 0.98 -1.63 -0.43
CA CYS A 171 1.39 -3.03 -0.55
C CYS A 171 0.54 -3.96 0.33
N THR A 172 -0.28 -3.39 1.24
CA THR A 172 -1.21 -4.15 2.06
C THR A 172 -2.51 -4.38 1.30
N GLN A 173 -3.02 -5.60 1.34
CA GLN A 173 -4.35 -5.91 0.83
C GLN A 173 -5.42 -5.12 1.60
N PRO A 174 -6.51 -4.68 0.95
CA PRO A 174 -7.66 -4.14 1.66
C PRO A 174 -8.10 -5.14 2.74
N LEU A 175 -8.24 -4.67 3.99
CA LEU A 175 -8.88 -5.48 5.02
C LEU A 175 -10.32 -5.78 4.57
N PRO A 176 -10.82 -7.00 4.77
CA PRO A 176 -12.23 -7.29 4.52
C PRO A 176 -13.09 -6.32 5.35
N PRO A 177 -14.22 -5.83 4.79
CA PRO A 177 -15.10 -4.94 5.52
C PRO A 177 -15.54 -5.62 6.81
N ILE A 178 -15.38 -4.93 7.94
CA ILE A 178 -15.92 -5.39 9.21
C ILE A 178 -17.44 -5.41 9.03
N PRO A 179 -18.13 -6.56 9.14
CA PRO A 179 -19.58 -6.57 9.07
C PRO A 179 -20.09 -5.64 10.17
N ASP A 180 -20.92 -4.67 9.78
CA ASP A 180 -21.51 -3.69 10.69
C ASP A 180 -22.04 -4.43 11.93
N ALA A 181 -21.59 -4.00 13.11
CA ALA A 181 -22.13 -4.49 14.37
C ALA A 181 -23.63 -4.16 14.37
N ASP A 182 -24.43 -5.20 14.12
CA ASP A 182 -25.88 -5.18 14.02
C ASP A 182 -26.47 -4.48 15.26
N VAL A 183 -26.91 -3.24 15.08
CA VAL A 183 -27.71 -2.53 16.07
C VAL A 183 -29.09 -3.14 15.99
N GLY A 184 -29.39 -3.93 17.01
CA GLY A 184 -30.53 -4.83 17.10
C GLY A 184 -31.83 -4.33 16.50
N THR A 185 -32.43 -5.19 15.69
CA THR A 185 -33.89 -5.27 15.57
C THR A 185 -34.26 -6.75 15.47
N GLU A 186 -34.60 -7.36 16.61
CA GLU A 186 -35.23 -8.69 16.62
C GLU A 186 -36.51 -8.63 15.78
N ARG A 187 -36.55 -9.40 14.69
CA ARG A 187 -37.79 -9.76 13.99
C ARG A 187 -37.82 -11.27 13.78
N PRO A 188 -39.01 -11.89 13.81
CA PRO A 188 -39.14 -13.32 14.03
C PRO A 188 -38.80 -14.14 12.78
N HIS A 189 -38.30 -15.35 13.05
CA HIS A 189 -38.03 -16.44 12.12
C HIS A 189 -39.12 -16.61 11.05
N ASP A 190 -38.72 -16.54 9.77
CA ASP A 190 -39.41 -17.22 8.69
C ASP A 190 -38.35 -17.90 7.80
N GLU A 191 -38.48 -19.21 7.66
CA GLU A 191 -37.57 -20.07 6.90
C GLU A 191 -37.88 -19.91 5.40
N GLY A 192 -36.99 -19.24 4.68
CA GLY A 192 -37.15 -18.99 3.25
C GLY A 192 -35.81 -18.87 2.55
N ASP A 193 -35.52 -19.91 1.77
CA ASP A 193 -34.49 -20.04 0.75
C ASP A 193 -34.17 -18.73 -0.01
N PHE A 194 -32.96 -18.19 0.21
CA PHE A 194 -32.30 -17.25 -0.70
C PHE A 194 -30.80 -17.54 -0.72
N ALA A 195 -30.44 -18.54 -1.53
CA ALA A 195 -29.15 -18.56 -2.20
C ALA A 195 -28.91 -17.21 -2.92
N ASP A 196 -27.63 -16.84 -3.00
CA ASP A 196 -27.07 -15.66 -3.68
C ASP A 196 -26.94 -14.37 -2.85
N ARG A 197 -26.31 -14.50 -1.66
CA ARG A 197 -25.49 -13.39 -1.14
C ARG A 197 -24.20 -13.36 -1.97
N ASN A 198 -24.25 -12.66 -3.10
CA ASN A 198 -23.06 -12.18 -3.78
C ASN A 198 -22.21 -11.41 -2.74
N GLU A 199 -21.22 -12.09 -2.18
CA GLU A 199 -20.03 -11.47 -1.60
C GLU A 199 -19.58 -10.40 -2.60
N PRO A 200 -19.54 -9.10 -2.24
CA PRO A 200 -18.87 -8.14 -3.09
C PRO A 200 -17.39 -8.47 -3.00
N ALA A 201 -16.95 -9.38 -3.87
CA ALA A 201 -15.55 -9.56 -4.17
C ALA A 201 -15.02 -8.15 -4.45
N LEU A 202 -14.21 -7.63 -3.54
CA LEU A 202 -13.49 -6.37 -3.71
C LEU A 202 -12.46 -6.60 -4.81
N THR A 203 -12.91 -6.67 -6.05
CA THR A 203 -12.10 -6.86 -7.26
C THR A 203 -11.30 -5.61 -7.62
N GLY A 204 -11.37 -4.56 -6.79
CA GLY A 204 -10.58 -3.35 -6.90
C GLY A 204 -9.38 -3.40 -5.96
N GLY A 205 -8.18 -3.08 -6.47
CA GLY A 205 -6.99 -2.90 -5.62
C GLY A 205 -7.18 -1.80 -4.57
N PRO A 206 -6.19 -1.57 -3.68
CA PRO A 206 -6.32 -0.63 -2.56
C PRO A 206 -6.64 0.82 -2.99
N TRP A 207 -6.42 1.17 -4.25
CA TRP A 207 -6.74 2.49 -4.80
C TRP A 207 -8.19 2.64 -5.28
N GLU A 208 -8.96 1.57 -5.41
CA GLU A 208 -10.36 1.61 -5.83
C GLU A 208 -11.35 1.77 -4.67
N GLU A 209 -10.86 1.64 -3.44
CA GLU A 209 -11.68 1.81 -2.25
C GLU A 209 -12.21 3.24 -2.12
N GLU A 210 -13.43 3.33 -1.62
CA GLU A 210 -14.14 4.57 -1.39
C GLU A 210 -13.96 5.06 0.05
N VAL A 211 -13.66 6.34 0.21
CA VAL A 211 -13.55 7.00 1.51
C VAL A 211 -14.49 8.19 1.60
N SER A 212 -15.00 8.45 2.79
CA SER A 212 -15.78 9.66 3.06
C SER A 212 -14.99 10.92 2.72
N ILE A 213 -15.65 11.96 2.19
CA ILE A 213 -14.95 13.20 1.83
C ILE A 213 -14.38 13.92 3.07
N LEU A 214 -15.15 13.93 4.16
CA LEU A 214 -14.82 14.62 5.41
C LEU A 214 -14.42 13.64 6.50
N ASN A 215 -13.60 14.09 7.46
CA ASN A 215 -13.37 13.32 8.68
C ASN A 215 -14.70 13.17 9.43
N VAL A 216 -15.28 11.97 9.47
CA VAL A 216 -16.48 11.71 10.29
C VAL A 216 -16.01 11.36 11.70
N THR A 217 -16.19 12.28 12.64
CA THR A 217 -16.28 11.90 14.06
C THR A 217 -17.72 11.49 14.30
N THR A 218 -17.97 10.25 14.71
CA THR A 218 -19.29 9.71 15.03
C THR A 218 -19.97 10.53 16.13
N LYS A 219 -20.67 11.59 15.72
CA LYS A 219 -21.89 12.06 16.35
C LYS A 219 -22.94 12.04 15.25
N SER A 220 -23.83 11.06 15.34
CA SER A 220 -25.11 11.04 14.63
C SER A 220 -25.81 12.37 14.93
N PHE A 221 -25.79 13.29 13.97
CA PHE A 221 -26.64 14.48 14.01
C PHE A 221 -27.99 14.10 13.41
N GLY A 222 -29.04 14.50 14.13
CA GLY A 222 -30.39 13.96 14.02
C GLY A 222 -31.06 14.05 12.65
N VAL A 223 -32.26 13.47 12.63
CA VAL A 223 -33.20 13.41 11.51
C VAL A 223 -33.42 14.83 10.93
N GLY A 224 -32.65 15.21 9.91
CA GLY A 224 -32.85 16.49 9.22
C GLY A 224 -31.70 16.99 8.33
N GLU A 225 -30.43 16.69 8.64
CA GLU A 225 -29.28 17.27 7.90
C GLU A 225 -28.41 16.20 7.22
N ARG A 226 -28.95 15.54 6.19
CA ARG A 226 -28.27 14.49 5.40
C ARG A 226 -27.50 15.00 4.17
N GLY A 227 -26.87 16.18 4.26
CA GLY A 227 -26.22 16.80 3.08
C GLY A 227 -24.80 16.29 2.77
N TRP A 228 -24.05 15.91 3.81
CA TRP A 228 -22.60 15.63 3.70
C TRP A 228 -22.19 14.23 4.17
N VAL A 229 -22.99 13.62 5.06
CA VAL A 229 -22.79 12.25 5.54
C VAL A 229 -23.23 11.30 4.43
N GLY A 230 -22.28 10.66 3.76
CA GLY A 230 -22.53 9.68 2.70
C GLY A 230 -21.89 10.00 1.34
N ARG A 231 -21.31 11.20 1.14
CA ARG A 231 -20.48 11.43 -0.05
C ARG A 231 -19.13 10.75 0.12
N THR A 232 -18.89 9.74 -0.70
CA THR A 232 -17.64 9.04 -0.81
C THR A 232 -16.89 9.46 -2.08
N VAL A 233 -15.59 9.16 -2.12
CA VAL A 233 -14.75 9.32 -3.30
C VAL A 233 -13.70 8.22 -3.30
N LYS A 234 -13.34 7.74 -4.49
CA LYS A 234 -12.28 6.75 -4.64
C LYS A 234 -10.92 7.30 -4.24
N LEU A 235 -10.11 6.47 -3.58
CA LEU A 235 -8.72 6.78 -3.27
C LEU A 235 -7.92 7.16 -4.52
N ARG A 236 -8.12 6.47 -5.64
CA ARG A 236 -7.51 6.81 -6.94
C ARG A 236 -7.78 8.25 -7.33
N ALA A 237 -9.03 8.71 -7.22
CA ALA A 237 -9.39 10.06 -7.61
C ALA A 237 -8.72 11.12 -6.73
N ILE A 238 -8.53 10.84 -5.43
CA ILE A 238 -7.80 11.72 -4.51
C ILE A 238 -6.33 11.80 -4.91
N VAL A 239 -5.68 10.66 -5.10
CA VAL A 239 -4.23 10.59 -5.34
C VAL A 239 -3.86 11.07 -6.75
N SER A 240 -4.73 10.86 -7.74
CA SER A 240 -4.54 11.31 -9.14
C SER A 240 -4.41 12.83 -9.27
N ARG A 241 -4.83 13.60 -8.27
CA ARG A 241 -4.61 15.06 -8.23
C ARG A 241 -3.13 15.44 -8.05
N TRP A 242 -2.35 14.52 -7.50
CA TRP A 242 -0.98 14.75 -7.07
C TRP A 242 0.02 13.89 -7.83
N CYS A 243 -0.37 12.67 -8.21
CA CYS A 243 0.51 11.64 -8.75
C CYS A 243 -0.06 11.00 -10.01
N THR A 244 0.83 10.47 -10.85
CA THR A 244 0.46 9.56 -11.94
C THR A 244 0.56 8.11 -11.47
N PHE A 245 -0.27 7.22 -12.02
CA PHE A 245 -0.22 5.79 -11.71
C PHE A 245 0.64 5.06 -12.74
N ASP A 246 1.45 4.12 -12.26
CA ASP A 246 2.26 3.23 -13.07
C ASP A 246 2.05 1.79 -12.59
N ASP A 247 1.78 0.92 -13.55
CA ASP A 247 1.41 -0.47 -13.30
C ASP A 247 2.61 -1.36 -13.63
N LEU A 248 3.34 -1.77 -12.59
CA LEU A 248 4.54 -2.60 -12.73
C LEU A 248 4.25 -4.00 -13.30
N SER A 249 2.99 -4.39 -13.45
CA SER A 249 2.61 -5.66 -14.09
C SER A 249 2.56 -5.59 -15.62
N LYS A 250 2.64 -4.38 -16.21
CA LYS A 250 2.65 -4.21 -17.67
C LYS A 250 4.09 -4.12 -18.17
N PRO A 251 4.51 -4.95 -19.14
CA PRO A 251 5.80 -4.76 -19.80
C PRO A 251 5.80 -3.41 -20.52
N VAL A 252 6.89 -2.65 -20.38
CA VAL A 252 7.14 -1.43 -21.15
C VAL A 252 7.22 -1.84 -22.63
N GLY A 253 6.23 -1.42 -23.41
CA GLY A 253 6.15 -1.69 -24.86
C GLY A 253 7.17 -0.91 -25.68
#